data_AF-A0A7Y6PQP8-F1
#
_entry.id   AF-A0A7Y6PQP8-F1
#
_cell.length_a   1.000
_cell.length_b   1.000
_cell.length_c   1.000
_cell.angle_alpha   90.00
_cell.angle_beta   90.00
_cell.angle_gamma   90.00
#
_symmetry.space_group_name_H-M   'P 1'
#
loop_
_entity.id
_entity.type
_entity.pdbx_description
1 polymer ?
#
loop_
_entity_poly.entity_id
_entity_poly.type
_entity_poly.pdbx_seq_one_letter_code
_entity_poly.pdbx_strand_id
1 'polypeptide(L)'
;MDDLLATFVPKFVATARTRIAKSLDLAAKRTPDGVPQIARELHAIAGEAGLLGLGAIVALARAGEEHARRLRTTKSDADADALLASLTELQGAIESVAPPPA
;
A
#
# COMPACT_ATOMS: atom_id res chain seq x y z
N MET A 1 -10.07 -9.92 -22.40
CA MET A 1 -9.15 -9.63 -21.27
C MET A 1 -9.70 -8.46 -20.46
N ASP A 2 -10.28 -7.47 -21.14
CA ASP A 2 -10.93 -6.29 -20.56
C ASP A 2 -12.10 -6.60 -19.60
N ASP A 3 -12.99 -7.55 -19.91
CA ASP A 3 -14.10 -7.93 -19.01
C ASP A 3 -13.65 -8.50 -17.66
N LEU A 4 -12.49 -9.17 -17.65
CA LEU A 4 -11.90 -9.74 -16.44
C LEU A 4 -11.39 -8.60 -15.55
N LEU A 5 -10.61 -7.68 -16.11
CA LEU A 5 -10.09 -6.52 -15.39
C LEU A 5 -11.21 -5.63 -14.86
N ALA A 6 -12.25 -5.37 -15.65
CA ALA A 6 -13.44 -4.63 -15.22
C ALA A 6 -14.14 -5.25 -13.99
N THR A 7 -14.05 -6.58 -13.84
CA THR A 7 -14.63 -7.30 -12.70
C THR A 7 -13.73 -7.31 -11.46
N PHE A 8 -12.41 -7.45 -11.63
CA PHE A 8 -11.47 -7.63 -10.52
C PHE A 8 -10.84 -6.35 -10.02
N VAL A 9 -10.62 -5.35 -10.88
CA VAL A 9 -10.04 -4.06 -10.47
C VAL A 9 -10.87 -3.37 -9.38
N PRO A 10 -12.22 -3.29 -9.45
CA PRO A 10 -13.00 -2.67 -8.37
C PRO A 10 -12.86 -3.41 -7.03
N LYS A 11 -12.81 -4.74 -7.05
CA LYS A 11 -12.63 -5.57 -5.84
C LYS A 11 -11.24 -5.39 -5.23
N PHE A 12 -10.22 -5.33 -6.08
CA PHE A 12 -8.86 -5.01 -5.68
C PHE A 12 -8.80 -3.62 -5.03
N VAL A 13 -9.34 -2.58 -5.69
CA VAL A 13 -9.32 -1.20 -5.17
C VAL A 13 -10.02 -1.12 -3.80
N ALA A 14 -11.19 -1.73 -3.64
CA ALA A 14 -11.90 -1.75 -2.35
C ALA A 14 -11.08 -2.41 -1.23
N THR A 15 -10.41 -3.53 -1.55
CA THR A 15 -9.57 -4.25 -0.60
C THR A 15 -8.30 -3.47 -0.28
N ALA A 16 -7.63 -2.93 -1.30
CA ALA A 16 -6.42 -2.13 -1.17
C ALA A 16 -6.65 -0.86 -0.33
N ARG A 17 -7.77 -0.15 -0.54
CA ARG A 17 -8.19 0.99 0.30
C ARG A 17 -8.24 0.61 1.77
N THR A 18 -8.90 -0.50 2.10
CA THR A 18 -9.03 -0.98 3.48
C THR A 18 -7.67 -1.31 4.09
N ARG A 19 -6.78 -1.96 3.34
CA ARG A 19 -5.43 -2.31 3.80
C ARG A 19 -4.55 -1.07 3.99
N ILE A 20 -4.64 -0.09 3.10
CA ILE A 20 -3.88 1.17 3.18
C ILE A 20 -4.36 2.04 4.33
N ALA A 21 -5.68 2.20 4.52
CA ALA A 21 -6.21 2.95 5.65
C ALA A 21 -5.70 2.40 6.99
N LYS A 22 -5.76 1.07 7.17
CA LYS A 22 -5.20 0.40 8.36
C LYS A 22 -3.70 0.61 8.50
N SER A 23 -2.96 0.59 7.38
CA SER A 23 -1.50 0.79 7.38
C SER A 23 -1.12 2.22 7.74
N LEU A 24 -1.87 3.22 7.26
CA LEU A 24 -1.72 4.62 7.63
C LEU A 24 -2.00 4.84 9.12
N ASP A 25 -3.08 4.25 9.65
CA ASP A 25 -3.39 4.31 11.09
C ASP A 25 -2.29 3.69 11.96
N LEU A 26 -1.67 2.60 11.50
CA LEU A 26 -0.53 1.97 12.18
C LEU A 26 0.74 2.81 12.07
N ALA A 27 1.04 3.37 10.89
CA ALA A 27 2.21 4.21 10.67
C ALA A 27 2.14 5.51 11.46
N ALA A 28 0.96 6.12 11.56
CA ALA A 28 0.73 7.36 12.31
C ALA A 28 1.02 7.22 13.81
N LYS A 29 0.92 6.01 14.38
CA LYS A 29 1.29 5.73 15.77
C LYS A 29 2.79 5.77 16.01
N ARG A 30 3.61 5.72 14.95
CA ARG A 30 5.08 5.71 14.99
C ARG A 30 5.66 4.66 15.94
N THR A 31 4.98 3.53 16.10
CA THR A 31 5.47 2.40 16.89
C THR A 31 6.01 1.29 15.98
N PRO A 32 7.10 0.61 16.38
CA PRO A 32 7.66 -0.48 15.58
C PRO A 32 6.74 -1.71 15.51
N ASP A 33 5.78 -1.86 16.43
CA ASP A 33 4.92 -3.04 16.53
C ASP A 33 3.98 -3.22 15.33
N GLY A 34 3.53 -2.10 14.73
CA GLY A 34 2.66 -2.14 13.55
C GLY A 34 3.40 -2.44 12.25
N VAL A 35 4.72 -2.28 12.23
CA VAL A 35 5.54 -2.32 11.01
C VAL A 35 5.52 -3.69 10.30
N PRO A 36 5.61 -4.85 11.00
CA PRO A 36 5.48 -6.16 10.36
C PRO A 36 4.11 -6.41 9.73
N GLN A 37 3.06 -5.76 10.23
CA GLN A 37 1.74 -5.85 9.61
C GLN A 37 1.71 -5.00 8.33
N ILE A 38 2.19 -3.75 8.40
CA ILE A 38 2.27 -2.87 7.22
C ILE A 38 3.03 -3.54 6.07
N ALA A 39 4.19 -4.13 6.34
CA ALA A 39 4.98 -4.83 5.33
C ALA A 39 4.22 -5.99 4.66
N ARG A 40 3.44 -6.76 5.45
CA ARG A 40 2.61 -7.86 4.92
C ARG A 40 1.47 -7.36 4.05
N GLU A 41 0.81 -6.27 4.45
CA GLU A 41 -0.26 -5.66 3.65
C GLU A 41 0.27 -5.13 2.32
N LEU A 42 1.42 -4.45 2.33
CA LEU A 42 2.08 -3.95 1.12
C LEU A 42 2.50 -5.07 0.18
N HIS A 43 3.03 -6.17 0.73
CA HIS A 43 3.38 -7.36 -0.06
C HIS A 43 2.15 -7.96 -0.76
N ALA A 44 1.02 -8.06 -0.05
CA ALA A 44 -0.23 -8.57 -0.62
C ALA A 44 -0.76 -7.65 -1.72
N ILE A 45 -0.76 -6.33 -1.50
CA ILE A 45 -1.16 -5.34 -2.52
C ILE A 45 -0.28 -5.48 -3.77
N ALA A 46 1.04 -5.61 -3.61
CA ALA A 46 1.96 -5.79 -4.73
C ALA A 46 1.67 -7.09 -5.50
N GLY A 47 1.35 -8.18 -4.80
CA GLY A 47 0.97 -9.45 -5.42
C GLY A 47 -0.32 -9.35 -6.24
N GLU A 48 -1.38 -8.82 -5.63
CA GLU A 48 -2.68 -8.64 -6.28
C GLU A 48 -2.60 -7.67 -7.48
N ALA A 49 -1.91 -6.52 -7.31
CA ALA A 49 -1.67 -5.55 -8.38
C ALA A 49 -0.87 -6.17 -9.54
N GLY A 50 0.09 -7.05 -9.24
CA GLY A 50 0.87 -7.76 -10.25
C GLY A 50 0.02 -8.67 -11.13
N LEU A 51 -0.96 -9.38 -10.54
CA LEU A 51 -1.91 -10.21 -11.28
C LEU A 51 -2.83 -9.40 -12.20
N LEU A 52 -3.07 -8.12 -11.86
CA LEU A 52 -3.91 -7.21 -12.61
C LEU A 52 -3.13 -6.32 -13.60
N GLY A 53 -1.81 -6.47 -13.68
CA GLY A 53 -0.97 -5.65 -14.56
C GLY A 53 -0.80 -4.19 -14.10
N LEU A 54 -1.12 -3.87 -12.84
CA LEU A 54 -1.05 -2.52 -12.28
C LEU A 54 0.38 -2.18 -11.82
N GLY A 55 1.32 -2.14 -12.77
CA GLY A 55 2.76 -2.04 -12.51
C GLY A 55 3.18 -0.85 -11.64
N ALA A 56 2.53 0.31 -11.79
CA ALA A 56 2.79 1.48 -10.95
C ALA A 56 2.48 1.21 -9.47
N ILE A 57 1.36 0.56 -9.19
CA ILE A 57 0.98 0.16 -7.82
C ILE A 57 1.96 -0.86 -7.27
N VAL A 58 2.40 -1.83 -8.08
CA VAL A 58 3.41 -2.82 -7.66
C VAL A 58 4.71 -2.15 -7.23
N ALA A 59 5.20 -1.18 -8.01
CA ALA A 59 6.42 -0.46 -7.70
C ALA A 59 6.30 0.31 -6.38
N LEU A 60 5.21 1.07 -6.21
CA LEU A 60 4.96 1.86 -5.00
C LEU A 60 4.79 0.98 -3.75
N ALA A 61 4.04 -0.13 -3.86
CA ALA A 61 3.86 -1.06 -2.75
C ALA A 61 5.17 -1.71 -2.30
N ARG A 62 6.06 -2.07 -3.25
CA ARG A 62 7.39 -2.60 -2.93
C ARG A 62 8.30 -1.57 -2.28
N ALA A 63 8.26 -0.31 -2.75
CA ALA A 63 9.01 0.78 -2.12
C ALA A 63 8.56 1.00 -0.67
N GLY A 64 7.25 1.07 -0.42
CA GLY A 64 6.71 1.15 0.93
C GLY A 64 7.10 -0.05 1.81
N GLU A 65 7.11 -1.27 1.24
CA GLU A 65 7.53 -2.47 1.96
C GLU A 65 9.00 -2.39 2.39
N GLU A 66 9.86 -1.84 1.53
CA GLU A 66 11.26 -1.58 1.87
C GLU A 66 11.39 -0.55 2.99
N HIS A 67 10.65 0.56 2.94
CA HIS A 67 10.63 1.55 4.02
C HIS A 67 10.17 0.95 5.35
N ALA A 68 9.13 0.10 5.34
CA ALA A 68 8.70 -0.62 6.53
C ALA A 68 9.81 -1.53 7.08
N ARG A 69 10.50 -2.29 6.21
CA ARG A 69 11.62 -3.14 6.62
C ARG A 69 12.77 -2.32 7.21
N ARG A 70 13.10 -1.16 6.63
CA ARG A 70 14.13 -0.25 7.15
C ARG A 70 13.74 0.29 8.52
N LEU A 71 12.52 0.83 8.66
CA LEU A 71 12.00 1.33 9.93
C LEU A 71 12.06 0.28 11.05
N ARG A 72 11.76 -0.99 10.75
CA ARG A 72 11.86 -2.08 11.73
C ARG A 72 13.29 -2.23 12.28
N THR A 73 14.30 -1.99 11.44
CA THR A 73 15.71 -2.10 11.80
C THR A 73 16.23 -0.84 12.47
N THR A 74 15.96 0.33 11.90
CA THR A 74 16.54 1.62 12.35
C THR A 74 15.76 2.25 13.49
N LYS A 75 14.43 2.05 13.53
CA LYS A 75 13.49 2.71 14.45
C LYS A 75 13.62 4.25 14.42
N SER A 76 13.99 4.80 13.26
CA SER A 76 14.22 6.23 13.09
C SER A 76 12.93 6.95 12.68
N ASP A 77 12.76 8.19 13.15
CA ASP A 77 11.64 9.05 12.73
C ASP A 77 11.68 9.34 11.23
N ALA A 78 12.89 9.47 10.65
CA ALA A 78 13.05 9.70 9.21
C ALA A 78 12.51 8.52 8.38
N ASP A 79 12.73 7.28 8.82
CA ASP A 79 12.16 6.10 8.14
C ASP A 79 10.65 5.98 8.37
N ALA A 80 10.15 6.45 9.52
CA ALA A 80 8.70 6.53 9.79
C ALA A 80 8.02 7.52 8.86
N ASP A 81 8.61 8.70 8.66
CA ASP A 81 8.12 9.71 7.73
C ASP A 81 8.19 9.22 6.28
N ALA A 82 9.27 8.54 5.89
CA ALA A 82 9.40 7.94 4.56
C ALA A 82 8.34 6.85 4.30
N LEU A 83 8.05 6.01 5.31
CA LEU A 83 6.98 5.02 5.22
C LEU A 83 5.60 5.69 5.07
N LEU A 84 5.32 6.72 5.86
CA LEU A 84 4.05 7.45 5.78
C LEU A 84 3.86 8.08 4.39
N ALA A 85 4.90 8.75 3.87
CA ALA A 85 4.88 9.35 2.54
C ALA A 85 4.61 8.30 1.45
N SER A 86 5.26 7.14 1.53
CA SER A 86 5.07 6.03 0.57
C SER A 86 3.64 5.47 0.62
N LEU A 87 3.05 5.35 1.82
CA LEU A 87 1.67 4.89 1.99
C LEU A 87 0.67 5.89 1.40
N THR A 88 0.90 7.20 1.59
CA THR A 88 0.07 8.26 1.01
C THR A 88 0.17 8.29 -0.52
N GLU A 89 1.38 8.14 -1.08
CA GLU A 89 1.57 8.07 -2.53
C GLU A 89 0.87 6.85 -3.12
N LEU A 90 1.01 5.69 -2.49
CA LEU A 90 0.32 4.46 -2.90
C LEU A 90 -1.21 4.61 -2.82
N GLN A 91 -1.72 5.29 -1.78
CA GLN A 91 -3.14 5.61 -1.69
C GLN A 91 -3.59 6.42 -2.91
N GLY A 92 -2.89 7.51 -3.24
CA GLY A 92 -3.21 8.34 -4.41
C GLY A 92 -3.19 7.56 -5.73
N ALA A 93 -2.23 6.64 -5.89
CA ALA A 93 -2.17 5.77 -7.05
C ALA A 93 -3.35 4.79 -7.12
N ILE A 94 -3.78 4.21 -6.01
CA ILE A 94 -4.97 3.34 -5.94
C ILE A 94 -6.24 4.14 -6.28
N GLU A 95 -6.39 5.35 -5.76
CA GLU A 95 -7.53 6.22 -6.06
C GLU A 95 -7.57 6.64 -7.53
N SER A 96 -6.41 6.77 -8.18
CA SER A 96 -6.32 7.07 -9.61
C SER A 96 -6.76 5.91 -10.51
N VAL A 97 -6.72 4.66 -10.01
CA VAL A 97 -7.21 3.49 -10.76
C VAL A 97 -8.73 3.44 -10.79
N ALA A 98 -9.39 3.79 -9.69
CA ALA A 98 -10.84 3.95 -9.64
C ALA A 98 -11.20 4.94 -8.54
N PRO A 99 -11.60 6.19 -8.85
CA PRO A 99 -11.94 7.18 -7.84
C PRO A 99 -13.15 6.73 -7.01
N PRO A 100 -13.32 7.23 -5.78
CA PRO A 100 -14.47 6.89 -4.97
C PRO A 100 -15.75 7.40 -5.64
N PRO A 101 -16.90 6.71 -5.47
CA PRO A 101 -18.17 7.23 -5.96
C PRO A 101 -18.44 8.60 -5.31
N ALA A 102 -18.86 9.57 -6.15
CA ALA A 102 -19.20 10.93 -5.74
C ALA A 102 -20.43 10.99 -4.83
#